data_AF-A0A1G9JFI9-F1
#
_entry.id   AF-A0A1G9JFI9-F1
#
_cell.length_a   1.000
_cell.length_b   1.000
_cell.length_c   1.000
_cell.angle_alpha   90.00
_cell.angle_beta   90.00
_cell.angle_gamma   90.00
#
_symmetry.space_group_name_H-M   'P 1'
#
loop_
_entity.id
_entity.type
_entity.pdbx_description
1 polymer ?
#
loop_
_entity_poly.entity_id
_entity_poly.type
_entity_poly.pdbx_seq_one_letter_code
_entity_poly.pdbx_strand_id
1 'polypeptide(L)'
;MSIIKVTDSVIKLAISILFRAILIIYAVFLISVYQNHFSIYWYLLAICIYIAIYSSLFNKHKLLAFLRLVNDYAFMGIILYGKPLENLQISLFLLLPLLNNINHSGKRKIRPFSVRLSAVILITHFIINDFKFNWLFLTSIFAISLINSLISFRFYLINYVNNLYSIIEEFYRDNLNIGKTHRILKEVVKRHEQNKFVSRWIPLRSIILFQLRDEKGLKILLSSEFIANIIIKDNATLCETLLTENSLSNQTIVLDGRESKQNLFLIMEYKANKYVFFVDFYRRPPIDIALNIYVTKVLEPLFSKIVQVAYTEYQLSLENKKYFKELKNRMESIETAVNAIHYLNNKLSPVLNYFEMLRLLPETEPSKVDQLKELIETEKKNAIDSLAPITAKMNQMAEKTMIHNIISETKIISLRKLFSIVRNICEEDNAIQFNYSVEWNENTFDKKVLINLNLISYVIEELIINLKKYSTGSCVVTFHNKTGTSISFKNQVKNIDKQRAVINKVTQDFNQENVNEMMKRSSTGLRMVKQYLIQQDIKHKMTLLNENLILTLTLKIEDGNSNI
;
A
#
# COMPACT_ATOMS: atom_id res chain seq x y z
N MET A 1 7.23 -23.83 -6.10
CA MET A 1 6.38 -24.07 -7.29
C MET A 1 5.66 -22.77 -7.61
N SER A 2 5.75 -22.21 -8.83
CA SER A 2 5.12 -20.90 -9.11
C SER A 2 3.61 -21.00 -8.90
N ILE A 3 3.02 -20.00 -8.24
CA ILE A 3 1.58 -19.97 -7.92
C ILE A 3 0.73 -20.21 -9.17
N ILE A 4 1.16 -19.67 -10.32
CA ILE A 4 0.56 -19.89 -11.63
C ILE A 4 0.40 -21.38 -11.97
N LYS A 5 1.37 -22.25 -11.59
CA LYS A 5 1.27 -23.70 -11.81
C LYS A 5 0.22 -24.35 -10.91
N VAL A 6 0.01 -23.83 -9.70
CA VAL A 6 -1.02 -24.32 -8.76
C VAL A 6 -2.40 -23.87 -9.22
N THR A 7 -2.55 -22.62 -9.65
CA THR A 7 -3.82 -22.14 -10.20
C THR A 7 -4.18 -22.87 -11.51
N ASP A 8 -3.19 -23.11 -12.38
CA ASP A 8 -3.38 -23.89 -13.61
C ASP A 8 -3.76 -25.36 -13.32
N SER A 9 -3.21 -26.00 -12.28
CA SER A 9 -3.56 -27.38 -11.93
C SER A 9 -5.00 -27.51 -11.43
N VAL A 10 -5.48 -26.56 -10.62
CA VAL A 10 -6.87 -26.52 -10.15
C VAL A 10 -7.83 -26.29 -11.31
N ILE A 11 -7.54 -25.34 -12.20
CA ILE A 11 -8.37 -25.08 -13.38
C ILE A 11 -8.43 -26.31 -14.29
N LYS A 12 -7.30 -27.02 -14.49
CA LYS A 12 -7.28 -28.29 -15.23
C LYS A 12 -8.16 -29.36 -14.61
N LEU A 13 -8.21 -29.44 -13.28
CA LEU A 13 -9.04 -30.41 -12.57
C LEU A 13 -10.53 -30.09 -12.77
N ALA A 14 -10.94 -28.83 -12.65
CA ALA A 14 -12.32 -28.41 -12.92
C ALA A 14 -12.75 -28.73 -14.37
N ILE A 15 -11.89 -28.43 -15.34
CA ILE A 15 -12.12 -28.73 -16.76
C ILE A 15 -12.18 -30.25 -17.01
N SER A 16 -11.36 -31.02 -16.28
CA SER A 16 -11.36 -32.48 -16.31
C SER A 16 -12.72 -33.06 -15.91
N ILE A 17 -13.40 -32.46 -14.93
CA ILE A 17 -14.73 -32.87 -14.47
C ILE A 17 -15.77 -32.49 -15.51
N LEU A 18 -15.76 -31.22 -15.96
CA LEU A 18 -16.71 -30.71 -16.96
C LEU A 18 -16.64 -31.51 -18.26
N PHE A 19 -15.44 -31.87 -18.73
CA PHE A 19 -15.27 -32.72 -19.91
C PHE A 19 -15.99 -34.08 -19.77
N ARG A 20 -15.96 -34.69 -18.59
CA ARG A 20 -16.58 -36.00 -18.37
C ARG A 20 -18.09 -35.91 -18.25
N ALA A 21 -18.59 -34.80 -17.72
CA ALA A 21 -20.02 -34.47 -17.83
C ALA A 21 -20.45 -34.37 -19.30
N ILE A 22 -19.64 -33.73 -20.18
CA ILE A 22 -19.91 -33.69 -21.62
C ILE A 22 -19.93 -35.11 -22.21
N LEU A 23 -18.98 -35.98 -21.84
CA LEU A 23 -18.96 -37.37 -22.32
C LEU A 23 -20.23 -38.14 -21.93
N ILE A 24 -20.69 -38.01 -20.69
CA ILE A 24 -21.91 -38.66 -20.22
C ILE A 24 -23.14 -38.11 -20.98
N ILE A 25 -23.26 -36.79 -21.10
CA ILE A 25 -24.38 -36.15 -21.83
C ILE A 25 -24.40 -36.61 -23.29
N TYR A 26 -23.23 -36.65 -23.95
CA TYR A 26 -23.11 -37.09 -25.33
C TYR A 26 -23.41 -38.59 -25.48
N ALA A 27 -22.99 -39.42 -24.52
CA ALA A 27 -23.33 -40.85 -24.48
C ALA A 27 -24.84 -41.07 -24.38
N VAL A 28 -25.51 -40.37 -23.46
CA VAL A 28 -26.97 -40.43 -23.31
C VAL A 28 -27.67 -40.06 -24.61
N PHE A 29 -27.22 -38.99 -25.28
CA PHE A 29 -27.72 -38.61 -26.60
C PHE A 29 -27.56 -39.74 -27.64
N LEU A 30 -26.39 -40.39 -27.72
CA LEU A 30 -26.15 -41.48 -28.68
C LEU A 30 -27.00 -42.74 -28.39
N ILE A 31 -27.25 -43.03 -27.11
CA ILE A 31 -28.13 -44.14 -26.69
C ILE A 31 -29.58 -43.84 -27.09
N SER A 32 -30.03 -42.59 -26.97
CA SER A 32 -31.40 -42.20 -27.26
C SER A 32 -31.72 -42.12 -28.77
N VAL A 33 -30.74 -41.74 -29.60
CA VAL A 33 -30.98 -41.47 -31.03
C VAL A 33 -30.71 -42.68 -31.93
N TYR A 34 -29.67 -43.45 -31.63
CA TYR A 34 -29.26 -44.57 -32.49
C TYR A 34 -29.71 -45.90 -31.92
N GLN A 35 -30.02 -46.85 -32.81
CA GLN A 35 -30.37 -48.20 -32.41
C GLN A 35 -29.27 -48.80 -31.50
N ASN A 36 -29.72 -49.45 -30.43
CA ASN A 36 -28.86 -50.00 -29.40
C ASN A 36 -28.74 -51.51 -29.59
N HIS A 37 -27.53 -52.03 -29.42
CA HIS A 37 -27.29 -53.48 -29.46
C HIS A 37 -27.71 -54.14 -28.14
N PHE A 38 -27.42 -53.50 -27.00
CA PHE A 38 -27.81 -53.98 -25.68
C PHE A 38 -29.13 -53.35 -25.21
N SER A 39 -29.74 -53.94 -24.18
CA SER A 39 -30.83 -53.30 -23.45
C SER A 39 -30.36 -52.05 -22.70
N ILE A 40 -31.24 -51.06 -22.55
CA ILE A 40 -30.97 -49.76 -21.91
C ILE A 40 -30.35 -49.92 -20.51
N TYR A 41 -30.74 -50.95 -19.76
CA TYR A 41 -30.21 -51.23 -18.42
C TYR A 41 -28.69 -51.42 -18.39
N TRP A 42 -28.09 -52.03 -19.42
CA TRP A 42 -26.64 -52.23 -19.50
C TRP A 42 -25.89 -50.92 -19.72
N TYR A 43 -26.46 -50.00 -20.50
CA TYR A 43 -25.87 -48.67 -20.69
C TYR A 43 -25.96 -47.82 -19.42
N LEU A 44 -27.06 -47.89 -18.69
CA LEU A 44 -27.20 -47.23 -17.37
C LEU A 44 -26.18 -47.79 -16.37
N LEU A 45 -26.02 -49.11 -16.31
CA LEU A 45 -25.00 -49.75 -15.49
C LEU A 45 -23.59 -49.26 -15.85
N ALA A 46 -23.28 -49.17 -17.15
CA ALA A 46 -21.99 -48.67 -17.63
C ALA A 46 -21.74 -47.21 -17.20
N ILE A 47 -22.76 -46.34 -17.24
CA ILE A 47 -22.66 -44.95 -16.75
C ILE A 47 -22.37 -44.93 -15.24
N CYS A 48 -23.09 -45.74 -14.44
CA CYS A 48 -22.87 -45.82 -12.99
C CYS A 48 -21.46 -46.32 -12.66
N ILE A 49 -20.98 -47.37 -13.33
CA ILE A 49 -19.62 -47.89 -13.18
C ILE A 49 -18.59 -46.84 -13.58
N TYR A 50 -18.81 -46.13 -14.69
CA TYR A 50 -17.92 -45.06 -15.15
C TYR A 50 -17.77 -43.95 -14.09
N ILE A 51 -18.88 -43.50 -13.51
CA ILE A 51 -18.89 -42.48 -12.44
C ILE A 51 -18.19 -43.00 -11.18
N ALA A 52 -18.46 -44.24 -10.77
CA ALA A 52 -17.86 -44.84 -9.58
C ALA A 52 -16.32 -44.99 -9.71
N ILE A 53 -15.86 -45.50 -10.85
CA ILE A 53 -14.42 -45.63 -11.15
C ILE A 53 -13.77 -44.23 -11.21
N TYR A 54 -14.42 -43.26 -11.86
CA TYR A 54 -13.90 -41.90 -11.93
C TYR A 54 -13.78 -41.25 -10.53
N SER A 55 -14.80 -41.40 -9.69
CA SER A 55 -14.80 -40.89 -8.31
C SER A 55 -13.66 -41.50 -7.48
N SER A 56 -13.45 -42.82 -7.58
CA SER A 56 -12.35 -43.53 -6.90
C SER A 56 -10.95 -43.10 -7.37
N LEU A 57 -10.84 -42.68 -8.63
CA LEU A 57 -9.59 -42.20 -9.25
C LEU A 57 -9.41 -40.68 -9.15
N PHE A 58 -10.34 -39.98 -8.49
CA PHE A 58 -10.32 -38.52 -8.39
C PHE A 58 -9.08 -38.02 -7.64
N ASN A 59 -8.47 -36.94 -8.13
CA ASN A 59 -7.32 -36.25 -7.54
C ASN A 59 -6.00 -37.06 -7.43
N LYS A 60 -5.90 -38.27 -8.01
CA LYS A 60 -4.67 -39.07 -7.98
C LYS A 60 -3.77 -38.82 -9.22
N HIS A 61 -2.46 -38.69 -9.01
CA HIS A 61 -1.48 -38.34 -10.04
C HIS A 61 -0.76 -39.57 -10.64
N LYS A 62 -0.07 -39.37 -11.77
CA LYS A 62 0.78 -40.37 -12.48
C LYS A 62 0.00 -41.56 -13.08
N LEU A 63 0.30 -42.81 -12.71
CA LEU A 63 -0.30 -44.04 -13.28
C LEU A 63 -1.84 -44.02 -13.26
N LEU A 64 -2.43 -43.37 -12.26
CA LEU A 64 -3.87 -43.24 -12.11
C LEU A 64 -4.51 -42.26 -13.12
N ALA A 65 -3.72 -41.38 -13.75
CA ALA A 65 -4.17 -40.58 -14.88
C ALA A 65 -4.33 -41.40 -16.17
N PHE A 66 -3.45 -42.39 -16.37
CA PHE A 66 -3.57 -43.35 -17.49
C PHE A 66 -4.82 -44.22 -17.33
N LEU A 67 -5.06 -44.75 -16.12
CA LEU A 67 -6.26 -45.54 -15.81
C LEU A 67 -7.56 -44.76 -16.05
N ARG A 68 -7.57 -43.45 -15.79
CA ARG A 68 -8.73 -42.60 -16.12
C ARG A 68 -8.99 -42.51 -17.61
N LEU A 69 -7.96 -42.43 -18.43
CA LEU A 69 -8.08 -42.41 -19.89
C LEU A 69 -8.52 -43.77 -20.44
N VAL A 70 -7.99 -44.87 -19.88
CA VAL A 70 -8.47 -46.22 -20.17
C VAL A 70 -9.96 -46.36 -19.84
N ASN A 71 -10.41 -45.85 -18.69
CA ASN A 71 -11.81 -45.83 -18.30
C ASN A 71 -12.68 -44.99 -19.25
N ASP A 72 -12.18 -43.82 -19.69
CA ASP A 72 -12.88 -42.97 -20.67
C ASP A 72 -13.09 -43.73 -22.01
N TYR A 73 -12.07 -44.44 -22.52
CA TYR A 73 -12.20 -45.23 -23.76
C TYR A 73 -12.99 -46.54 -23.58
N ALA A 74 -12.89 -47.21 -22.44
CA ALA A 74 -13.69 -48.40 -22.13
C ALA A 74 -15.17 -48.05 -22.09
N PHE A 75 -15.52 -46.93 -21.44
CA PHE A 75 -16.87 -46.39 -21.44
C PHE A 75 -17.34 -46.07 -22.86
N MET A 76 -16.54 -45.35 -23.67
CA MET A 76 -16.90 -45.07 -25.06
C MET A 76 -17.10 -46.33 -25.89
N GLY A 77 -16.24 -47.33 -25.71
CA GLY A 77 -16.34 -48.62 -26.41
C GLY A 77 -17.66 -49.32 -26.13
N ILE A 78 -18.12 -49.34 -24.87
CA ILE A 78 -19.42 -49.92 -24.50
C ILE A 78 -20.57 -49.16 -25.15
N ILE A 79 -20.54 -47.82 -25.16
CA ILE A 79 -21.60 -47.00 -25.76
C ILE A 79 -21.66 -47.17 -27.29
N LEU A 80 -20.51 -47.28 -27.95
CA LEU A 80 -20.41 -47.36 -29.40
C LEU A 80 -20.56 -48.77 -29.97
N TYR A 81 -20.58 -49.80 -29.12
CA TYR A 81 -20.66 -51.19 -29.56
C TYR A 81 -21.90 -51.46 -30.43
N GLY A 82 -21.69 -51.98 -31.64
CA GLY A 82 -22.74 -52.28 -32.61
C GLY A 82 -23.35 -51.06 -33.30
N LYS A 83 -22.82 -49.84 -33.09
CA LYS A 83 -23.26 -48.63 -33.80
C LYS A 83 -22.43 -48.38 -35.07
N PRO A 84 -23.03 -47.87 -36.15
CA PRO A 84 -22.33 -47.62 -37.42
C PRO A 84 -21.28 -46.50 -37.27
N LEU A 85 -20.01 -46.85 -37.41
CA LEU A 85 -18.88 -45.92 -37.29
C LEU A 85 -18.79 -44.90 -38.43
N GLU A 86 -19.48 -45.17 -39.54
CA GLU A 86 -19.62 -44.27 -40.70
C GLU A 86 -20.36 -42.98 -40.33
N ASN A 87 -21.19 -43.01 -39.29
CA ASN A 87 -21.86 -41.81 -38.77
C ASN A 87 -20.88 -40.93 -37.99
N LEU A 88 -20.65 -39.72 -38.50
CA LEU A 88 -19.72 -38.76 -37.90
C LEU A 88 -20.02 -38.46 -36.43
N GLN A 89 -21.27 -38.46 -35.98
CA GLN A 89 -21.60 -38.23 -34.56
C GLN A 89 -21.00 -39.29 -33.64
N ILE A 90 -20.98 -40.54 -34.12
CA ILE A 90 -20.41 -41.69 -33.43
C ILE A 90 -18.89 -41.66 -33.50
N SER A 91 -18.30 -41.39 -34.67
CA SER A 91 -16.84 -41.26 -34.81
C SER A 91 -16.31 -40.07 -34.01
N LEU A 92 -17.05 -38.96 -33.92
CA LEU A 92 -16.67 -37.78 -33.16
C LEU A 92 -16.62 -38.06 -31.65
N PHE A 93 -17.54 -38.87 -31.13
CA PHE A 93 -17.55 -39.27 -29.72
C PHE A 93 -16.22 -39.93 -29.32
N LEU A 94 -15.70 -40.79 -30.20
CA LEU A 94 -14.40 -41.45 -30.04
C LEU A 94 -13.21 -40.46 -30.11
N LEU A 95 -13.36 -39.36 -30.86
CA LEU A 95 -12.35 -38.32 -30.99
C LEU A 95 -12.38 -37.26 -29.87
N LEU A 96 -13.45 -37.17 -29.07
CA LEU A 96 -13.57 -36.16 -28.01
C LEU A 96 -12.40 -36.15 -27.00
N PRO A 97 -11.87 -37.29 -26.52
CA PRO A 97 -10.69 -37.30 -25.64
C PRO A 97 -9.44 -36.71 -26.30
N LEU A 98 -9.25 -36.97 -27.60
CA LEU A 98 -8.11 -36.44 -28.35
C LEU A 98 -8.21 -34.91 -28.49
N LEU A 99 -9.41 -34.40 -28.78
CA LEU A 99 -9.67 -32.95 -28.82
C LEU A 99 -9.46 -32.29 -27.46
N ASN A 100 -9.83 -32.96 -26.38
CA ASN A 100 -9.63 -32.46 -25.01
C ASN A 100 -8.17 -32.60 -24.51
N ASN A 101 -7.29 -33.33 -25.18
CA ASN A 101 -5.87 -33.44 -24.79
C ASN A 101 -5.16 -32.07 -24.75
N ILE A 102 -5.63 -31.10 -25.53
CA ILE A 102 -5.15 -29.72 -25.52
C ILE A 102 -5.36 -29.06 -24.14
N ASN A 103 -6.45 -29.40 -23.44
CA ASN A 103 -6.72 -28.91 -22.09
C ASN A 103 -5.71 -29.45 -21.05
N HIS A 104 -5.04 -30.58 -21.32
CA HIS A 104 -4.15 -31.24 -20.37
C HIS A 104 -2.65 -31.05 -20.71
N SER A 105 -2.28 -31.00 -21.98
CA SER A 105 -0.88 -30.98 -22.45
C SER A 105 -0.13 -29.67 -22.24
N GLY A 106 -0.81 -28.58 -21.84
CA GLY A 106 -0.19 -27.33 -21.37
C GLY A 106 0.61 -26.51 -22.41
N LYS A 107 0.82 -27.03 -23.62
CA LYS A 107 1.49 -26.29 -24.69
C LYS A 107 0.51 -25.25 -25.27
N ARG A 108 0.85 -23.97 -25.13
CA ARG A 108 0.21 -22.85 -25.85
C ARG A 108 0.48 -23.02 -27.35
N LYS A 109 -0.29 -23.84 -28.07
CA LYS A 109 -0.30 -23.77 -29.54
C LYS A 109 -1.72 -23.92 -30.07
N ILE A 110 -2.08 -22.89 -30.85
CA ILE A 110 -3.16 -22.73 -31.83
C ILE A 110 -4.53 -22.25 -31.30
N ARG A 111 -4.69 -20.92 -31.23
CA ARG A 111 -5.93 -20.26 -31.69
C ARG A 111 -5.83 -20.22 -33.23
N PRO A 112 -6.79 -20.66 -34.08
CA PRO A 112 -8.21 -20.96 -33.89
C PRO A 112 -8.57 -22.37 -34.44
N PHE A 113 -8.14 -23.43 -33.77
CA PHE A 113 -8.50 -24.82 -34.16
C PHE A 113 -9.98 -25.15 -33.95
N SER A 114 -10.79 -24.18 -33.51
CA SER A 114 -12.14 -24.39 -33.00
C SER A 114 -13.20 -24.12 -34.07
N VAL A 115 -13.35 -22.86 -34.48
CA VAL A 115 -14.39 -22.47 -35.45
C VAL A 115 -14.12 -23.07 -36.83
N ARG A 116 -12.86 -23.09 -37.27
CA ARG A 116 -12.47 -23.68 -38.56
C ARG A 116 -12.65 -25.19 -38.57
N LEU A 117 -12.34 -25.88 -37.48
CA LEU A 117 -12.55 -27.34 -37.38
C LEU A 117 -14.04 -27.67 -37.28
N SER A 118 -14.81 -26.94 -36.49
CA SER A 118 -16.27 -27.09 -36.42
C SER A 118 -16.94 -26.81 -37.78
N ALA A 119 -16.45 -25.81 -38.52
CA ALA A 119 -16.94 -25.48 -39.86
C ALA A 119 -16.52 -26.55 -40.89
N VAL A 120 -15.28 -27.04 -40.84
CA VAL A 120 -14.81 -28.15 -41.68
C VAL A 120 -15.68 -29.37 -41.41
N ILE A 121 -15.85 -29.79 -40.15
CA ILE A 121 -16.69 -30.94 -39.77
C ILE A 121 -18.13 -30.76 -40.27
N LEU A 122 -18.70 -29.57 -40.14
CA LEU A 122 -20.02 -29.23 -40.68
C LEU A 122 -20.09 -29.43 -42.20
N ILE A 123 -19.09 -28.90 -42.92
CA ILE A 123 -19.03 -28.97 -44.38
C ILE A 123 -18.82 -30.41 -44.84
N THR A 124 -17.91 -31.17 -44.21
CA THR A 124 -17.70 -32.60 -44.54
C THR A 124 -18.99 -33.38 -44.32
N HIS A 125 -19.69 -33.13 -43.22
CA HIS A 125 -20.93 -33.85 -42.91
C HIS A 125 -22.10 -33.45 -43.80
N PHE A 126 -22.16 -32.18 -44.21
CA PHE A 126 -23.13 -31.70 -45.20
C PHE A 126 -22.90 -32.34 -46.58
N ILE A 127 -21.64 -32.50 -46.99
CA ILE A 127 -21.27 -33.17 -48.24
C ILE A 127 -21.58 -34.67 -48.17
N ILE A 128 -21.23 -35.35 -47.07
CA ILE A 128 -21.48 -36.79 -46.90
C ILE A 128 -22.97 -37.12 -46.85
N ASN A 129 -23.81 -36.21 -46.37
CA ASN A 129 -25.26 -36.40 -46.28
C ASN A 129 -26.03 -35.85 -47.50
N ASP A 130 -25.42 -35.93 -48.70
CA ASP A 130 -26.01 -35.50 -49.97
C ASP A 130 -26.58 -34.07 -49.94
N PHE A 131 -25.90 -33.13 -49.27
CA PHE A 131 -26.32 -31.74 -49.12
C PHE A 131 -27.68 -31.56 -48.41
N LYS A 132 -28.12 -32.55 -47.64
CA LYS A 132 -29.31 -32.46 -46.79
C LYS A 132 -28.93 -32.05 -45.37
N PHE A 133 -29.63 -31.05 -44.82
CA PHE A 133 -29.40 -30.62 -43.45
C PHE A 133 -30.10 -31.55 -42.45
N ASN A 134 -29.37 -31.98 -41.42
CA ASN A 134 -29.89 -32.78 -40.31
C ASN A 134 -29.62 -32.06 -38.99
N TRP A 135 -30.66 -31.90 -38.16
CA TRP A 135 -30.54 -31.28 -36.83
C TRP A 135 -29.57 -32.02 -35.90
N LEU A 136 -29.36 -33.32 -36.13
CA LEU A 136 -28.36 -34.13 -35.42
C LEU A 136 -26.91 -33.66 -35.66
N PHE A 137 -26.66 -32.77 -36.62
CA PHE A 137 -25.35 -32.15 -36.84
C PHE A 137 -24.99 -31.13 -35.75
N LEU A 138 -26.00 -30.50 -35.13
CA LEU A 138 -25.76 -29.50 -34.10
C LEU A 138 -25.15 -30.08 -32.83
N THR A 139 -25.35 -31.36 -32.54
CA THR A 139 -24.84 -31.97 -31.30
C THR A 139 -23.32 -32.12 -31.31
N SER A 140 -22.74 -32.54 -32.43
CA SER A 140 -21.29 -32.61 -32.61
C SER A 140 -20.64 -31.22 -32.53
N ILE A 141 -21.27 -30.21 -33.14
CA ILE A 141 -20.80 -28.81 -33.08
C ILE A 141 -20.89 -28.28 -31.65
N PHE A 142 -22.00 -28.57 -30.97
CA PHE A 142 -22.23 -28.15 -29.60
C PHE A 142 -21.16 -28.75 -28.67
N ALA A 143 -20.86 -30.05 -28.78
CA ALA A 143 -19.83 -30.71 -27.98
C ALA A 143 -18.44 -30.12 -28.20
N ILE A 144 -18.04 -29.92 -29.47
CA ILE A 144 -16.76 -29.29 -29.82
C ILE A 144 -16.70 -27.85 -29.34
N SER A 145 -17.79 -27.09 -29.49
CA SER A 145 -17.90 -25.71 -29.03
C SER A 145 -17.76 -25.62 -27.51
N LEU A 146 -18.37 -26.55 -26.77
CA LEU A 146 -18.28 -26.63 -25.30
C LEU A 146 -16.83 -26.91 -24.87
N ILE A 147 -16.15 -27.89 -25.47
CA ILE A 147 -14.74 -28.18 -25.19
C ILE A 147 -13.85 -26.96 -25.48
N ASN A 148 -14.09 -26.27 -26.60
CA ASN A 148 -13.34 -25.07 -26.96
C ASN A 148 -13.63 -23.88 -26.04
N SER A 149 -14.86 -23.76 -25.55
CA SER A 149 -15.23 -22.77 -24.54
C SER A 149 -14.44 -23.02 -23.25
N LEU A 150 -14.30 -24.27 -22.81
CA LEU A 150 -13.47 -24.63 -21.64
C LEU A 150 -11.99 -24.26 -21.84
N ILE A 151 -11.43 -24.50 -23.04
CA ILE A 151 -10.06 -24.09 -23.40
C ILE A 151 -9.92 -22.57 -23.30
N SER A 152 -10.85 -21.83 -23.93
CA SER A 152 -10.84 -20.36 -23.97
C SER A 152 -10.99 -19.76 -22.57
N PHE A 153 -11.86 -20.35 -21.76
CA PHE A 153 -12.09 -20.01 -20.36
C PHE A 153 -10.82 -20.19 -19.53
N ARG A 154 -10.13 -21.32 -19.66
CA ARG A 154 -8.83 -21.56 -18.99
C ARG A 154 -7.81 -20.50 -19.34
N PHE A 155 -7.62 -20.22 -20.63
CA PHE A 155 -6.66 -19.22 -21.08
C PHE A 155 -7.00 -17.82 -20.58
N TYR A 156 -8.30 -17.49 -20.57
CA TYR A 156 -8.78 -16.23 -20.03
C TYR A 156 -8.45 -16.08 -18.55
N LEU A 157 -8.72 -17.09 -17.73
CA LEU A 157 -8.38 -17.10 -16.31
C LEU A 157 -6.87 -17.03 -16.05
N ILE A 158 -6.06 -17.81 -16.78
CA ILE A 158 -4.60 -17.78 -16.63
C ILE A 158 -4.04 -16.41 -17.00
N ASN A 159 -4.51 -15.82 -18.10
CA ASN A 159 -4.08 -14.48 -18.51
C ASN A 159 -4.49 -13.42 -17.48
N TYR A 160 -5.70 -13.54 -16.92
CA TYR A 160 -6.15 -12.67 -15.84
C TYR A 160 -5.24 -12.75 -14.60
N VAL A 161 -4.95 -13.97 -14.14
CA VAL A 161 -4.05 -14.20 -13.00
C VAL A 161 -2.64 -13.66 -13.29
N ASN A 162 -2.10 -13.91 -14.49
CA ASN A 162 -0.82 -13.35 -14.90
C ASN A 162 -0.82 -11.81 -14.92
N ASN A 163 -1.91 -11.20 -15.40
CA ASN A 163 -2.07 -9.75 -15.44
C ASN A 163 -2.14 -9.11 -14.05
N LEU A 164 -2.70 -9.82 -13.06
CA LEU A 164 -2.64 -9.38 -11.66
C LEU A 164 -1.23 -9.52 -11.08
N TYR A 165 -0.55 -10.63 -11.33
CA TYR A 165 0.81 -10.83 -10.81
C TYR A 165 1.84 -9.90 -11.43
N SER A 166 1.67 -9.51 -12.69
CA SER A 166 2.57 -8.57 -13.35
C SER A 166 2.54 -7.19 -12.69
N ILE A 167 1.49 -6.81 -11.96
CA ILE A 167 1.46 -5.56 -11.17
C ILE A 167 2.64 -5.52 -10.19
N ILE A 168 2.94 -6.65 -9.54
CA ILE A 168 4.03 -6.73 -8.57
C ILE A 168 5.39 -6.63 -9.30
N GLU A 169 5.52 -7.29 -10.45
CA GLU A 169 6.75 -7.24 -11.25
C GLU A 169 7.00 -5.83 -11.83
N GLU A 170 5.96 -5.17 -12.34
CA GLU A 170 5.98 -3.78 -12.80
C GLU A 170 6.29 -2.82 -11.65
N PHE A 171 5.74 -3.06 -10.45
CA PHE A 171 6.07 -2.25 -9.28
C PHE A 171 7.57 -2.28 -8.97
N TYR A 172 8.18 -3.47 -8.96
CA TYR A 172 9.63 -3.60 -8.74
C TYR A 172 10.46 -3.01 -9.87
N ARG A 173 9.97 -3.04 -11.12
CA ARG A 173 10.69 -2.50 -12.29
C ARG A 173 10.62 -0.97 -12.38
N ASP A 174 9.43 -0.40 -12.18
CA ASP A 174 9.16 1.02 -12.47
C ASP A 174 9.25 1.91 -11.23
N ASN A 175 9.15 1.34 -10.01
CA ASN A 175 9.08 2.09 -8.76
C ASN A 175 10.07 1.59 -7.70
N LEU A 176 11.37 1.57 -8.02
CA LEU A 176 12.44 1.60 -7.00
C LEU A 176 12.35 2.83 -6.06
N ASN A 177 11.47 3.79 -6.38
CA ASN A 177 11.11 4.90 -5.51
C ASN A 177 10.16 4.47 -4.39
N ILE A 178 10.72 4.31 -3.19
CA ILE A 178 10.06 4.06 -1.91
C ILE A 178 8.86 5.02 -1.70
N GLY A 179 7.72 4.49 -1.24
CA GLY A 179 6.52 5.24 -0.82
C GLY A 179 5.34 5.19 -1.81
N LYS A 180 5.37 4.32 -2.82
CA LYS A 180 4.29 4.16 -3.81
C LYS A 180 3.50 2.86 -3.68
N THR A 181 3.71 2.06 -2.63
CA THR A 181 3.03 0.75 -2.46
C THR A 181 1.50 0.87 -2.40
N HIS A 182 0.96 2.02 -1.99
CA HIS A 182 -0.49 2.28 -2.03
C HIS A 182 -1.07 2.17 -3.46
N ARG A 183 -0.25 2.40 -4.50
CA ARG A 183 -0.65 2.23 -5.89
C ARG A 183 -0.87 0.77 -6.27
N ILE A 184 -0.21 -0.17 -5.59
CA ILE A 184 -0.34 -1.61 -5.90
C ILE A 184 -1.78 -2.06 -5.70
N LEU A 185 -2.37 -1.76 -4.54
CA LEU A 185 -3.76 -2.14 -4.26
C LEU A 185 -4.75 -1.46 -5.21
N LYS A 186 -4.54 -0.17 -5.50
CA LYS A 186 -5.36 0.56 -6.49
C LYS A 186 -5.31 -0.08 -7.88
N GLU A 187 -4.11 -0.46 -8.34
CA GLU A 187 -3.96 -1.10 -9.65
C GLU A 187 -4.53 -2.53 -9.65
N VAL A 188 -4.48 -3.26 -8.52
CA VAL A 188 -5.14 -4.56 -8.37
C VAL A 188 -6.65 -4.44 -8.56
N VAL A 189 -7.30 -3.48 -7.88
CA VAL A 189 -8.74 -3.22 -8.05
C VAL A 189 -9.06 -2.85 -9.50
N LYS A 190 -8.28 -1.94 -10.10
CA LYS A 190 -8.47 -1.50 -11.48
C LYS A 190 -8.34 -2.63 -12.50
N ARG A 191 -7.30 -3.48 -12.42
CA ARG A 191 -7.14 -4.63 -13.34
C ARG A 191 -8.20 -5.70 -13.11
N HIS A 192 -8.69 -5.83 -11.89
CA HIS A 192 -9.82 -6.69 -11.58
C HIS A 192 -11.10 -6.20 -12.26
N GLU A 193 -11.43 -4.90 -12.16
CA GLU A 193 -12.60 -4.29 -12.81
C GLU A 193 -12.53 -4.35 -14.34
N GLN A 194 -11.34 -4.19 -14.94
CA GLN A 194 -11.15 -4.35 -16.39
C GLN A 194 -11.55 -5.74 -16.89
N ASN A 195 -11.45 -6.77 -16.04
CA ASN A 195 -11.93 -8.10 -16.36
C ASN A 195 -13.45 -8.22 -16.11
N LYS A 196 -14.25 -7.84 -17.11
CA LYS A 196 -15.73 -7.86 -17.03
C LYS A 196 -16.33 -9.21 -16.62
N PHE A 197 -15.66 -10.32 -16.95
CA PHE A 197 -16.15 -11.64 -16.57
C PHE A 197 -15.97 -11.85 -15.06
N VAL A 198 -14.74 -11.78 -14.55
CA VAL A 198 -14.45 -12.04 -13.12
C VAL A 198 -15.12 -10.99 -12.23
N SER A 199 -15.05 -9.71 -12.59
CA SER A 199 -15.69 -8.62 -11.81
C SER A 199 -17.21 -8.75 -11.71
N ARG A 200 -17.88 -9.37 -12.68
CA ARG A 200 -19.32 -9.65 -12.59
C ARG A 200 -19.64 -10.69 -11.51
N TRP A 201 -18.79 -11.71 -11.38
CA TRP A 201 -18.95 -12.79 -10.39
C TRP A 201 -18.46 -12.37 -9.00
N ILE A 202 -17.38 -11.61 -8.94
CA ILE A 202 -16.75 -11.16 -7.71
C ILE A 202 -16.56 -9.66 -7.85
N PRO A 203 -17.53 -8.82 -7.45
CA PRO A 203 -17.47 -7.39 -7.68
C PRO A 203 -16.71 -6.72 -6.54
N LEU A 204 -15.39 -6.74 -6.65
CA LEU A 204 -14.49 -6.13 -5.68
C LEU A 204 -14.58 -4.60 -5.75
N ARG A 205 -14.71 -3.96 -4.58
CA ARG A 205 -14.83 -2.52 -4.45
C ARG A 205 -13.53 -1.90 -3.96
N SER A 206 -13.06 -2.32 -2.79
CA SER A 206 -11.83 -1.77 -2.20
C SER A 206 -11.06 -2.84 -1.45
N ILE A 207 -9.75 -2.62 -1.32
CA ILE A 207 -8.84 -3.46 -0.53
C ILE A 207 -8.06 -2.56 0.39
N ILE A 208 -8.07 -2.88 1.68
CA ILE A 208 -7.32 -2.20 2.73
C ILE A 208 -6.37 -3.21 3.37
N LEU A 209 -5.12 -2.83 3.55
CA LEU A 209 -4.13 -3.58 4.32
C LEU A 209 -3.96 -2.91 5.68
N PHE A 210 -4.21 -3.66 6.74
CA PHE A 210 -3.92 -3.29 8.11
C PHE A 210 -2.70 -4.05 8.65
N GLN A 211 -2.00 -3.43 9.59
CA GLN A 211 -1.10 -4.08 10.52
C GLN A 211 -1.84 -4.33 11.82
N LEU A 212 -1.85 -5.58 12.28
CA LEU A 212 -2.36 -5.90 13.61
C LEU A 212 -1.30 -5.55 14.64
N ARG A 213 -1.66 -4.74 15.65
CA ARG A 213 -0.79 -4.39 16.79
C ARG A 213 -1.43 -4.93 18.07
N ASP A 214 -1.18 -6.20 18.36
CA ASP A 214 -1.69 -6.90 19.55
C ASP A 214 -3.20 -6.62 19.79
N GLU A 215 -3.63 -6.50 21.05
CA GLU A 215 -5.01 -6.18 21.45
C GLU A 215 -5.41 -4.71 21.17
N LYS A 216 -4.49 -3.88 20.67
CA LYS A 216 -4.64 -2.40 20.64
C LYS A 216 -5.21 -1.84 19.34
N GLY A 217 -5.46 -2.69 18.34
CA GLY A 217 -6.23 -2.34 17.15
C GLY A 217 -5.50 -2.46 15.81
N LEU A 218 -6.24 -2.18 14.74
CA LEU A 218 -5.79 -2.27 13.34
C LEU A 218 -5.23 -0.92 12.86
N LYS A 219 -3.94 -0.88 12.48
CA LYS A 219 -3.32 0.30 11.84
C LYS A 219 -3.36 0.16 10.32
N ILE A 220 -3.87 1.15 9.60
CA ILE A 220 -3.85 1.13 8.13
C ILE A 220 -2.40 1.26 7.64
N LEU A 221 -1.98 0.36 6.76
CA LEU A 221 -0.72 0.48 6.02
C LEU A 221 -0.95 0.93 4.59
N LEU A 222 -1.90 0.30 3.90
CA LEU A 222 -2.19 0.58 2.49
C LEU A 222 -3.69 0.52 2.25
N SER A 223 -4.16 1.26 1.26
CA SER A 223 -5.55 1.19 0.80
C SER A 223 -5.61 1.44 -0.70
N SER A 224 -6.54 0.78 -1.38
CA SER A 224 -6.84 1.03 -2.80
C SER A 224 -7.51 2.39 -3.02
N GLU A 225 -8.23 2.87 -2.01
CA GLU A 225 -8.93 4.15 -1.99
C GLU A 225 -8.37 5.06 -0.87
N PHE A 226 -8.52 6.37 -1.02
CA PHE A 226 -8.24 7.27 0.08
C PHE A 226 -9.33 7.13 1.15
N ILE A 227 -8.93 6.92 2.41
CA ILE A 227 -9.86 6.74 3.53
C ILE A 227 -9.50 7.74 4.62
N ALA A 228 -10.44 8.64 4.92
CA ALA A 228 -10.25 9.66 5.94
C ALA A 228 -10.59 9.13 7.33
N ASN A 229 -11.75 8.48 7.49
CA ASN A 229 -12.30 8.01 8.76
C ASN A 229 -12.71 6.53 8.69
N ILE A 230 -12.28 5.75 9.69
CA ILE A 230 -12.71 4.36 9.89
C ILE A 230 -13.30 4.23 11.28
N ILE A 231 -14.52 3.69 11.36
CA ILE A 231 -15.16 3.33 12.63
C ILE A 231 -15.43 1.83 12.58
N ILE A 232 -14.80 1.09 13.49
CA ILE A 232 -15.01 -0.35 13.71
C ILE A 232 -15.84 -0.47 14.99
N LYS A 233 -17.09 -0.94 14.89
CA LYS A 233 -18.04 -0.95 16.02
C LYS A 233 -17.50 -1.77 17.21
N ASP A 234 -16.87 -2.92 16.96
CA ASP A 234 -16.33 -3.81 18.00
C ASP A 234 -14.86 -4.18 17.73
N ASN A 235 -13.96 -3.19 17.81
CA ASN A 235 -12.56 -3.37 17.42
C ASN A 235 -11.79 -4.40 18.29
N ALA A 236 -12.08 -4.47 19.60
CA ALA A 236 -11.37 -5.36 20.51
C ALA A 236 -11.71 -6.84 20.25
N THR A 237 -13.00 -7.17 20.18
CA THR A 237 -13.46 -8.53 19.87
C THR A 237 -13.07 -8.95 18.45
N LEU A 238 -13.11 -8.03 17.49
CA LEU A 238 -12.60 -8.28 16.13
C LEU A 238 -11.11 -8.63 16.17
N CYS A 239 -10.28 -7.87 16.90
CA CYS A 239 -8.85 -8.15 17.01
C CYS A 239 -8.57 -9.50 17.67
N GLU A 240 -9.29 -9.85 18.75
CA GLU A 240 -9.19 -11.16 19.41
C GLU A 240 -9.56 -12.31 18.46
N THR A 241 -10.64 -12.15 17.70
CA THR A 241 -11.09 -13.17 16.73
C THR A 241 -10.12 -13.29 15.56
N LEU A 242 -9.52 -12.17 15.11
CA LEU A 242 -8.47 -12.15 14.09
C LEU A 242 -7.13 -12.75 14.58
N LEU A 243 -6.94 -12.96 15.89
CA LEU A 243 -5.77 -13.67 16.39
C LEU A 243 -5.93 -15.19 16.32
N THR A 244 -7.17 -15.69 16.34
CA THR A 244 -7.50 -17.13 16.40
C THR A 244 -7.95 -17.71 15.06
N GLU A 245 -8.64 -16.94 14.23
CA GLU A 245 -9.16 -17.39 12.93
C GLU A 245 -8.35 -16.83 11.76
N ASN A 246 -8.15 -17.58 10.68
CA ASN A 246 -7.38 -17.12 9.52
C ASN A 246 -8.18 -16.22 8.56
N SER A 247 -9.51 -16.23 8.65
CA SER A 247 -10.39 -15.41 7.81
C SER A 247 -11.73 -15.15 8.49
N LEU A 248 -12.22 -13.91 8.42
CA LEU A 248 -13.53 -13.52 8.93
C LEU A 248 -14.36 -12.88 7.81
N SER A 249 -15.67 -13.09 7.81
CA SER A 249 -16.55 -12.51 6.78
C SER A 249 -17.69 -11.71 7.39
N ASN A 250 -18.17 -10.71 6.64
CA ASN A 250 -19.37 -9.91 6.94
C ASN A 250 -19.34 -9.18 8.29
N GLN A 251 -18.21 -8.55 8.60
CA GLN A 251 -18.06 -7.72 9.79
C GLN A 251 -18.56 -6.30 9.52
N THR A 252 -19.07 -5.60 10.54
CA THR A 252 -19.67 -4.28 10.33
C THR A 252 -18.61 -3.17 10.49
N ILE A 253 -18.16 -2.59 9.37
CA ILE A 253 -17.21 -1.47 9.37
C ILE A 253 -17.83 -0.25 8.70
N VAL A 254 -17.61 0.93 9.25
CA VAL A 254 -17.98 2.19 8.61
C VAL A 254 -16.73 2.87 8.06
N LEU A 255 -16.68 3.02 6.73
CA LEU A 255 -15.61 3.68 5.98
C LEU A 255 -16.12 5.01 5.43
N ASP A 256 -15.58 6.14 5.90
CA ASP A 256 -16.02 7.49 5.52
C ASP A 256 -17.55 7.67 5.59
N GLY A 257 -18.17 7.16 6.66
CA GLY A 257 -19.62 7.20 6.87
C GLY A 257 -20.43 6.13 6.13
N ARG A 258 -19.79 5.27 5.32
CA ARG A 258 -20.45 4.18 4.58
C ARG A 258 -20.28 2.84 5.30
N GLU A 259 -21.39 2.19 5.65
CA GLU A 259 -21.36 0.88 6.29
C GLU A 259 -21.09 -0.23 5.26
N SER A 260 -19.98 -0.95 5.40
CA SER A 260 -19.68 -2.17 4.67
C SER A 260 -20.24 -3.37 5.44
N LYS A 261 -21.15 -4.11 4.78
CA LYS A 261 -21.79 -5.32 5.32
C LYS A 261 -21.31 -6.60 4.63
N GLN A 262 -20.58 -6.47 3.52
CA GLN A 262 -20.16 -7.58 2.68
C GLN A 262 -18.67 -7.46 2.45
N ASN A 263 -17.92 -8.03 3.37
CA ASN A 263 -16.47 -7.95 3.37
C ASN A 263 -15.84 -9.26 3.83
N LEU A 264 -14.56 -9.36 3.53
CA LEU A 264 -13.71 -10.46 3.90
C LEU A 264 -12.42 -9.92 4.51
N PHE A 265 -12.13 -10.41 5.69
CA PHE A 265 -10.86 -10.26 6.37
C PHE A 265 -9.99 -11.49 6.09
N LEU A 266 -8.76 -11.26 5.65
CA LEU A 266 -7.77 -12.30 5.41
C LEU A 266 -6.50 -11.96 6.20
N ILE A 267 -6.10 -12.88 7.07
CA ILE A 267 -4.88 -12.70 7.85
C ILE A 267 -3.71 -13.35 7.15
N MET A 268 -2.61 -12.61 7.13
CA MET A 268 -1.36 -13.03 6.56
C MET A 268 -0.24 -12.78 7.55
N GLU A 269 0.45 -13.84 7.92
CA GLU A 269 1.65 -13.73 8.75
C GLU A 269 2.88 -13.65 7.85
N TYR A 270 3.74 -12.67 8.13
CA TYR A 270 5.04 -12.58 7.49
C TYR A 270 6.11 -12.21 8.50
N LYS A 271 7.03 -13.14 8.74
CA LYS A 271 8.00 -13.09 9.84
C LYS A 271 7.26 -12.95 11.18
N ALA A 272 7.60 -11.93 11.98
CA ALA A 272 6.99 -11.67 13.29
C ALA A 272 5.75 -10.78 13.24
N ASN A 273 5.33 -10.30 12.06
CA ASN A 273 4.22 -9.35 11.93
C ASN A 273 2.97 -10.03 11.36
N LYS A 274 1.81 -9.70 11.92
CA LYS A 274 0.50 -10.08 11.39
C LYS A 274 -0.11 -8.94 10.58
N TYR A 275 -0.50 -9.24 9.35
CA TYR A 275 -1.12 -8.33 8.42
C TYR A 275 -2.55 -8.77 8.14
N VAL A 276 -3.46 -7.82 8.00
CA VAL A 276 -4.88 -8.10 7.81
C VAL A 276 -5.36 -7.38 6.57
N PHE A 277 -5.74 -8.14 5.54
CA PHE A 277 -6.42 -7.57 4.38
C PHE A 277 -7.92 -7.54 4.62
N PHE A 278 -8.50 -6.37 4.46
CA PHE A 278 -9.94 -6.19 4.34
C PHE A 278 -10.29 -6.00 2.88
N VAL A 279 -11.21 -6.81 2.39
CA VAL A 279 -11.71 -6.78 1.01
C VAL A 279 -13.19 -6.47 1.06
N ASP A 280 -13.58 -5.32 0.49
CA ASP A 280 -14.97 -4.87 0.37
C ASP A 280 -15.54 -5.28 -1.00
N PHE A 281 -16.81 -5.68 -1.01
CA PHE A 281 -17.52 -6.07 -2.24
C PHE A 281 -18.75 -5.17 -2.46
N TYR A 282 -19.04 -4.83 -3.72
CA TYR A 282 -20.26 -4.06 -4.07
C TYR A 282 -21.55 -4.85 -3.80
N ARG A 283 -21.50 -6.18 -3.96
CA ARG A 283 -22.61 -7.10 -3.73
C ARG A 283 -22.06 -8.48 -3.38
N ARG A 284 -22.88 -9.29 -2.72
CA ARG A 284 -22.50 -10.64 -2.30
C ARG A 284 -22.18 -11.47 -3.55
N PRO A 285 -21.01 -12.12 -3.62
CA PRO A 285 -20.71 -13.06 -4.68
C PRO A 285 -21.81 -14.13 -4.74
N PRO A 286 -22.32 -14.48 -5.94
CA PRO A 286 -23.46 -15.38 -6.06
C PRO A 286 -23.13 -16.84 -5.73
N ILE A 287 -21.84 -17.20 -5.64
CA ILE A 287 -21.37 -18.57 -5.38
C ILE A 287 -20.23 -18.54 -4.36
N ASP A 288 -20.50 -18.97 -3.14
CA ASP A 288 -19.53 -18.99 -2.03
C ASP A 288 -18.32 -19.90 -2.31
N ILE A 289 -18.50 -21.02 -3.03
CA ILE A 289 -17.41 -21.91 -3.44
C ILE A 289 -16.44 -21.21 -4.42
N ALA A 290 -16.98 -20.45 -5.38
CA ALA A 290 -16.17 -19.73 -6.35
C ALA A 290 -15.37 -18.61 -5.68
N LEU A 291 -15.98 -17.93 -4.68
CA LEU A 291 -15.30 -16.95 -3.84
C LEU A 291 -14.14 -17.60 -3.07
N ASN A 292 -14.36 -18.75 -2.43
CA ASN A 292 -13.31 -19.44 -1.68
C ASN A 292 -12.13 -19.86 -2.58
N ILE A 293 -12.41 -20.40 -3.78
CA ILE A 293 -11.37 -20.73 -4.76
C ILE A 293 -10.60 -19.47 -5.19
N TYR A 294 -11.30 -18.38 -5.45
CA TYR A 294 -10.68 -17.12 -5.84
C TYR A 294 -9.78 -16.55 -4.74
N VAL A 295 -10.26 -16.55 -3.49
CA VAL A 295 -9.51 -16.12 -2.31
C VAL A 295 -8.25 -16.96 -2.16
N THR A 296 -8.38 -18.28 -2.06
CA THR A 296 -7.25 -19.19 -1.76
C THR A 296 -6.25 -19.34 -2.90
N LYS A 297 -6.69 -19.26 -4.17
CA LYS A 297 -5.82 -19.53 -5.34
C LYS A 297 -5.35 -18.28 -6.08
N VAL A 298 -5.97 -17.12 -5.85
CA VAL A 298 -5.62 -15.88 -6.55
C VAL A 298 -5.26 -14.78 -5.57
N LEU A 299 -6.14 -14.42 -4.62
CA LEU A 299 -5.90 -13.30 -3.72
C LEU A 299 -4.83 -13.63 -2.69
N GLU A 300 -4.92 -14.74 -1.97
CA GLU A 300 -3.97 -15.09 -0.91
C GLU A 300 -2.52 -15.05 -1.40
N PRO A 301 -2.13 -15.70 -2.50
CA PRO A 301 -0.73 -15.69 -2.88
C PRO A 301 -0.29 -14.34 -3.49
N LEU A 302 -1.23 -13.54 -4.03
CA LEU A 302 -0.97 -12.17 -4.44
C LEU A 302 -0.71 -11.28 -3.21
N PHE A 303 -1.59 -11.36 -2.22
CA PHE A 303 -1.53 -10.65 -0.94
C PHE A 303 -0.28 -11.00 -0.15
N SER A 304 0.14 -12.27 -0.15
CA SER A 304 1.39 -12.71 0.49
C SER A 304 2.60 -11.97 -0.09
N LYS A 305 2.66 -11.78 -1.42
CA LYS A 305 3.72 -10.98 -2.05
C LYS A 305 3.58 -9.49 -1.75
N ILE A 306 2.36 -8.94 -1.70
CA ILE A 306 2.14 -7.53 -1.34
C ILE A 306 2.58 -7.27 0.11
N VAL A 307 2.35 -8.20 1.03
CA VAL A 307 2.86 -8.12 2.41
C VAL A 307 4.37 -8.07 2.45
N GLN A 308 5.06 -8.85 1.62
CA GLN A 308 6.53 -8.77 1.52
C GLN A 308 6.99 -7.37 1.08
N VAL A 309 6.33 -6.78 0.08
CA VAL A 309 6.61 -5.41 -0.36
C VAL A 309 6.37 -4.42 0.78
N ALA A 310 5.20 -4.50 1.42
CA ALA A 310 4.82 -3.60 2.52
C ALA A 310 5.77 -3.74 3.73
N TYR A 311 6.20 -4.95 4.05
CA TYR A 311 7.18 -5.21 5.10
C TYR A 311 8.54 -4.58 4.77
N THR A 312 9.02 -4.73 3.54
CA THR A 312 10.29 -4.11 3.11
C THR A 312 10.24 -2.60 3.19
N GLU A 313 9.15 -1.97 2.74
CA GLU A 313 8.97 -0.52 2.92
C GLU A 313 8.90 -0.11 4.39
N TYR A 314 8.22 -0.92 5.22
CA TYR A 314 8.19 -0.67 6.66
C TYR A 314 9.59 -0.73 7.28
N GLN A 315 10.41 -1.73 6.94
CA GLN A 315 11.79 -1.82 7.42
C GLN A 315 12.64 -0.63 6.96
N LEU A 316 12.54 -0.24 5.69
CA LEU A 316 13.19 0.96 5.17
C LEU A 316 12.74 2.21 5.92
N SER A 317 11.46 2.32 6.27
CA SER A 317 10.96 3.44 7.08
C SER A 317 11.56 3.46 8.48
N LEU A 318 11.76 2.29 9.12
CA LEU A 318 12.42 2.20 10.43
C LEU A 318 13.90 2.56 10.36
N GLU A 319 14.61 2.13 9.30
CA GLU A 319 15.99 2.53 9.06
C GLU A 319 16.11 4.03 8.83
N ASN A 320 15.23 4.60 8.00
CA ASN A 320 15.15 6.05 7.79
C ASN A 320 14.91 6.80 9.10
N LYS A 321 14.09 6.26 10.02
CA LYS A 321 13.91 6.87 11.36
C LYS A 321 15.14 6.79 12.23
N LYS A 322 15.87 5.67 12.22
CA LYS A 322 17.13 5.56 12.95
C LYS A 322 18.14 6.57 12.43
N TYR A 323 18.30 6.62 11.11
CA TYR A 323 19.12 7.61 10.43
C TYR A 323 18.68 9.03 10.81
N PHE A 324 17.36 9.29 10.82
CA PHE A 324 16.81 10.58 11.20
C PHE A 324 17.08 10.97 12.65
N LYS A 325 16.98 10.03 13.59
CA LYS A 325 17.34 10.26 15.00
C LYS A 325 18.83 10.61 15.13
N GLU A 326 19.68 9.96 14.35
CA GLU A 326 21.09 10.36 14.27
C GLU A 326 21.27 11.74 13.66
N LEU A 327 20.53 12.08 12.59
CA LEU A 327 20.55 13.42 12.00
C LEU A 327 20.16 14.48 13.02
N LYS A 328 19.11 14.25 13.82
CA LYS A 328 18.68 15.15 14.89
C LYS A 328 19.82 15.44 15.87
N ASN A 329 20.48 14.41 16.38
CA ASN A 329 21.61 14.57 17.30
C ASN A 329 22.78 15.35 16.66
N ARG A 330 23.02 15.15 15.35
CA ARG A 330 24.04 15.87 14.58
C ARG A 330 23.66 17.34 14.36
N MET A 331 22.39 17.65 14.13
CA MET A 331 21.88 19.02 13.99
C MET A 331 22.02 19.82 15.31
N GLU A 332 21.71 19.22 16.46
CA GLU A 332 21.94 19.85 17.77
C GLU A 332 23.42 20.19 18.00
N SER A 333 24.33 19.37 17.44
CA SER A 333 25.77 19.61 17.49
C SER A 333 26.21 20.80 16.62
N ILE A 334 25.64 20.96 15.42
CA ILE A 334 25.89 22.12 14.54
C ILE A 334 25.43 23.41 15.21
N GLU A 335 24.25 23.42 15.81
CA GLU A 335 23.73 24.61 16.49
C GLU A 335 24.60 25.00 17.70
N THR A 336 25.10 24.00 18.43
CA THR A 336 26.07 24.22 19.51
C THR A 336 27.35 24.87 18.97
N ALA A 337 27.81 24.45 17.79
CA ALA A 337 28.98 25.03 17.14
C ALA A 337 28.73 26.47 16.66
N VAL A 338 27.60 26.75 16.01
CA VAL A 338 27.23 28.10 15.56
C VAL A 338 27.12 29.08 16.73
N ASN A 339 26.47 28.67 17.83
CA ASN A 339 26.39 29.49 19.04
C ASN A 339 27.78 29.73 19.65
N ALA A 340 28.68 28.75 19.58
CA ALA A 340 30.04 28.91 20.06
C ALA A 340 30.85 29.87 19.16
N ILE A 341 30.68 29.83 17.84
CA ILE A 341 31.28 30.80 16.91
C ILE A 341 30.77 32.22 17.20
N HIS A 342 29.46 32.41 17.39
CA HIS A 342 28.92 33.73 17.77
C HIS A 342 29.48 34.22 19.11
N TYR A 343 29.61 33.33 20.10
CA TYR A 343 30.23 33.65 21.37
C TYR A 343 31.70 34.07 21.20
N LEU A 344 32.46 33.33 20.39
CA LEU A 344 33.86 33.66 20.07
C LEU A 344 33.97 35.02 19.38
N ASN A 345 33.13 35.30 18.37
CA ASN A 345 33.13 36.58 17.66
C ASN A 345 32.83 37.77 18.59
N ASN A 346 31.86 37.62 19.49
CA ASN A 346 31.53 38.66 20.47
C ASN A 346 32.66 38.90 21.47
N LYS A 347 33.40 37.86 21.85
CA LYS A 347 34.54 37.95 22.78
C LYS A 347 35.85 38.36 22.10
N LEU A 348 35.97 38.18 20.78
CA LEU A 348 37.10 38.66 19.98
C LEU A 348 36.98 40.14 19.62
N SER A 349 35.78 40.73 19.63
CA SER A 349 35.58 42.16 19.33
C SER A 349 36.43 43.10 20.22
N PRO A 350 36.50 42.93 21.55
CA PRO A 350 37.41 43.73 22.39
C PRO A 350 38.89 43.60 22.01
N VAL A 351 39.31 42.41 21.57
CA VAL A 351 40.70 42.15 21.15
C VAL A 351 41.00 42.90 19.84
N LEU A 352 40.08 42.84 18.87
CA LEU A 352 40.20 43.58 17.61
C LEU A 352 40.19 45.09 17.85
N ASN A 353 39.26 45.59 18.66
CA ASN A 353 39.15 46.99 19.02
C ASN A 353 40.42 47.51 19.70
N TYR A 354 41.03 46.72 20.61
CA TYR A 354 42.29 47.08 21.25
C TYR A 354 43.43 47.28 20.23
N PHE A 355 43.61 46.36 19.28
CA PHE A 355 44.64 46.48 18.26
C PHE A 355 44.34 47.61 17.24
N GLU A 356 43.08 47.85 16.90
CA GLU A 356 42.69 48.98 16.05
C GLU A 356 42.97 50.33 16.74
N MET A 357 42.65 50.47 18.03
CA MET A 357 42.95 51.69 18.79
C MET A 357 44.46 51.93 18.94
N LEU A 358 45.24 50.87 19.17
CA LEU A 358 46.72 50.96 19.17
C LEU A 358 47.27 51.42 17.82
N ARG A 359 46.67 50.97 16.71
CA ARG A 359 47.08 51.37 15.35
C ARG A 359 46.78 52.84 15.06
N LEU A 360 45.71 53.39 15.65
CA LEU A 360 45.29 54.80 15.48
C LEU A 360 46.13 55.78 16.32
N LEU A 361 46.80 55.29 17.37
CA LEU A 361 47.62 56.10 18.28
C LEU A 361 48.65 57.03 17.59
N PRO A 362 49.39 56.62 16.53
CA PRO A 362 50.37 57.47 15.85
C PRO A 362 49.75 58.59 15.00
N GLU A 363 48.48 58.43 14.60
CA GLU A 363 47.76 59.32 13.68
C GLU A 363 46.82 60.29 14.44
N THR A 364 46.80 60.22 15.77
CA THR A 364 45.86 60.95 16.62
C THR A 364 46.39 62.34 16.99
N GLU A 365 45.52 63.37 16.94
CA GLU A 365 45.83 64.74 17.35
C GLU A 365 46.38 64.80 18.79
N PRO A 366 47.42 65.60 19.09
CA PRO A 366 48.05 65.68 20.42
C PRO A 366 47.10 65.93 21.58
N SER A 367 46.01 66.67 21.34
CA SER A 367 44.97 66.99 22.34
C SER A 367 44.07 65.81 22.74
N LYS A 368 44.06 64.72 21.96
CA LYS A 368 43.20 63.54 22.17
C LYS A 368 44.00 62.27 22.53
N VAL A 369 45.32 62.33 22.50
CA VAL A 369 46.21 61.20 22.76
C VAL A 369 46.00 60.62 24.16
N ASP A 370 45.83 61.45 25.18
CA ASP A 370 45.67 60.97 26.55
C ASP A 370 44.30 60.31 26.80
N GLN A 371 43.24 60.81 26.16
CA GLN A 371 41.92 60.17 26.17
C GLN A 371 41.94 58.81 25.44
N LEU A 372 42.66 58.73 24.31
CA LEU A 372 42.80 57.48 23.57
C LEU A 372 43.61 56.44 24.36
N LYS A 373 44.65 56.85 25.10
CA LYS A 373 45.42 55.95 25.98
C LYS A 373 44.55 55.35 27.10
N GLU A 374 43.66 56.14 27.70
CA GLU A 374 42.75 55.67 28.74
C GLU A 374 41.74 54.62 28.18
N LEU A 375 41.22 54.87 26.98
CA LEU A 375 40.37 53.90 26.27
C LEU A 375 41.13 52.62 25.87
N ILE A 376 42.39 52.74 25.45
CA ILE A 376 43.26 51.60 25.13
C ILE A 376 43.51 50.75 26.37
N GLU A 377 43.82 51.32 27.53
CA GLU A 377 44.00 50.53 28.77
C GLU A 377 42.70 49.86 29.22
N THR A 378 41.55 50.49 28.98
CA THR A 378 40.23 49.91 29.27
C THR A 378 39.94 48.71 28.35
N GLU A 379 40.16 48.85 27.03
CA GLU A 379 39.97 47.76 26.08
C GLU A 379 41.02 46.65 26.22
N LYS A 380 42.25 46.97 26.62
CA LYS A 380 43.29 46.00 26.96
C LYS A 380 42.84 45.07 28.08
N LYS A 381 42.25 45.63 29.14
CA LYS A 381 41.71 44.85 30.25
C LYS A 381 40.55 43.95 29.79
N ASN A 382 39.63 44.52 29.00
CA ASN A 382 38.51 43.76 28.42
C ASN A 382 38.97 42.64 27.46
N ALA A 383 40.03 42.87 26.70
CA ALA A 383 40.65 41.89 25.81
C ALA A 383 41.29 40.75 26.61
N ILE A 384 42.08 41.06 27.65
CA ILE A 384 42.69 40.06 28.54
C ILE A 384 41.61 39.20 29.21
N ASP A 385 40.57 39.83 29.76
CA ASP A 385 39.45 39.13 30.41
C ASP A 385 38.64 38.27 29.43
N SER A 386 38.70 38.56 28.12
CA SER A 386 38.02 37.80 27.07
C SER A 386 38.83 36.61 26.55
N LEU A 387 40.16 36.61 26.70
CA LEU A 387 41.05 35.56 26.19
C LEU A 387 40.83 34.21 26.90
N ALA A 388 40.79 34.17 28.24
CA ALA A 388 40.59 32.90 28.96
C ALA A 388 39.25 32.20 28.62
N PRO A 389 38.11 32.92 28.54
CA PRO A 389 36.85 32.36 28.05
C PRO A 389 36.88 31.90 26.59
N ILE A 390 37.62 32.58 25.71
CA ILE A 390 37.82 32.16 24.31
C ILE A 390 38.53 30.83 24.26
N THR A 391 39.66 30.69 24.97
CA THR A 391 40.48 29.48 24.97
C THR A 391 39.71 28.29 25.54
N ALA A 392 38.99 28.49 26.65
CA ALA A 392 38.13 27.47 27.24
C ALA A 392 37.04 27.01 26.27
N LYS A 393 36.42 27.94 25.52
CA LYS A 393 35.38 27.61 24.55
C LYS A 393 35.93 26.90 23.31
N MET A 394 37.10 27.30 22.82
CA MET A 394 37.78 26.64 21.70
C MET A 394 38.17 25.20 22.03
N ASN A 395 38.72 24.95 23.23
CA ASN A 395 39.06 23.59 23.68
C ASN A 395 37.80 22.71 23.74
N GLN A 396 36.69 23.25 24.24
CA GLN A 396 35.39 22.55 24.25
C GLN A 396 34.86 22.24 22.84
N MET A 397 35.17 23.07 21.83
CA MET A 397 34.78 22.80 20.44
C MET A 397 35.68 21.75 19.79
N ALA A 398 37.00 21.82 20.02
CA ALA A 398 37.98 20.89 19.46
C ALA A 398 37.72 19.44 19.91
N GLU A 399 37.25 19.24 21.15
CA GLU A 399 36.84 17.93 21.67
C GLU A 399 35.54 17.39 21.04
N LYS A 400 34.74 18.23 20.36
CA LYS A 400 33.37 17.90 19.90
C LYS A 400 33.16 17.88 18.39
N THR A 401 34.13 18.29 17.58
CA THR A 401 33.91 18.46 16.12
C THR A 401 34.27 17.23 15.28
N MET A 402 33.25 16.45 14.92
CA MET A 402 33.12 15.86 13.58
C MET A 402 31.79 16.32 12.97
N ILE A 403 31.80 17.48 12.31
CA ILE A 403 30.62 18.01 11.63
C ILE A 403 30.66 17.54 10.17
N HIS A 404 29.77 16.63 9.81
CA HIS A 404 29.46 16.34 8.41
C HIS A 404 28.21 17.14 8.02
N ASN A 405 28.31 17.93 6.96
CA ASN A 405 27.18 18.68 6.42
C ASN A 405 26.08 17.72 5.96
N ILE A 406 24.88 17.89 6.53
CA ILE A 406 23.67 17.19 6.06
C ILE A 406 22.86 18.20 5.27
N ILE A 407 23.13 18.27 3.97
CA ILE A 407 22.22 18.92 3.02
C ILE A 407 21.15 17.88 2.71
N SER A 408 19.96 18.05 3.28
CA SER A 408 18.80 17.29 2.82
C SER A 408 18.09 18.10 1.72
N GLU A 409 17.87 17.47 0.57
CA GLU A 409 17.26 18.11 -0.59
C GLU A 409 15.77 18.39 -0.35
N THR A 410 15.33 19.60 -0.70
CA THR A 410 13.91 19.96 -0.82
C THR A 410 13.28 19.21 -2.00
N LYS A 411 12.09 18.65 -1.80
CA LYS A 411 11.37 17.90 -2.85
C LYS A 411 9.97 18.46 -3.02
N ILE A 412 9.52 18.50 -4.27
CA ILE A 412 8.13 18.84 -4.60
C ILE A 412 7.25 17.62 -4.31
N ILE A 413 6.29 17.76 -3.39
CA ILE A 413 5.35 16.69 -3.02
C ILE A 413 3.90 17.16 -3.12
N SER A 414 2.99 16.24 -3.43
CA SER A 414 1.54 16.52 -3.35
C SER A 414 1.09 16.66 -1.90
N LEU A 415 0.07 17.48 -1.63
CA LEU A 415 -0.55 17.61 -0.31
C LEU A 415 -1.11 16.29 0.22
N ARG A 416 -1.57 15.39 -0.67
CA ARG A 416 -1.94 14.00 -0.31
C ARG A 416 -0.81 13.25 0.39
N LYS A 417 0.42 13.38 -0.11
CA LYS A 417 1.61 12.75 0.48
C LYS A 417 1.95 13.39 1.82
N LEU A 418 1.83 14.72 1.93
CA LEU A 418 2.04 15.42 3.21
C LEU A 418 1.02 15.00 4.27
N PHE A 419 -0.26 14.89 3.90
CA PHE A 419 -1.31 14.36 4.78
C PHE A 419 -0.95 12.96 5.31
N SER A 420 -0.53 12.05 4.43
CA SER A 420 -0.10 10.71 4.84
C SER A 420 1.11 10.74 5.79
N ILE A 421 2.08 11.63 5.57
CA ILE A 421 3.24 11.79 6.46
C ILE A 421 2.78 12.25 7.84
N VAL A 422 2.00 13.33 7.92
CA VAL A 422 1.49 13.89 9.19
C VAL A 422 0.70 12.84 9.96
N ARG A 423 -0.25 12.18 9.30
CA ARG A 423 -1.08 11.13 9.90
C ARG A 423 -0.22 9.99 10.42
N ASN A 424 0.75 9.52 9.64
CA ASN A 424 1.61 8.41 10.04
C ASN A 424 2.45 8.74 11.28
N ILE A 425 3.00 9.97 11.36
CA ILE A 425 3.78 10.41 12.52
C ILE A 425 2.86 10.53 13.76
N CYS A 426 1.66 11.12 13.61
CA CYS A 426 0.69 11.23 14.69
C CYS A 426 0.23 9.85 15.21
N GLU A 427 -0.13 8.91 14.32
CA GLU A 427 -0.58 7.56 14.70
C GLU A 427 0.56 6.65 15.21
N GLU A 428 1.81 7.11 15.21
CA GLU A 428 2.92 6.37 15.82
C GLU A 428 3.07 6.63 17.31
N ASP A 429 2.69 7.81 17.80
CA ASP A 429 2.69 8.09 19.24
C ASP A 429 1.41 7.54 19.88
N ASN A 430 1.48 6.29 20.35
CA ASN A 430 0.37 5.58 21.00
C ASN A 430 -0.11 6.22 22.32
N ALA A 431 0.51 7.30 22.78
CA ALA A 431 0.16 7.92 24.06
C ALA A 431 -0.95 8.98 23.98
N ILE A 432 -1.33 9.42 22.78
CA ILE A 432 -2.36 10.45 22.56
C ILE A 432 -3.33 9.97 21.49
N GLN A 433 -4.63 10.14 21.73
CA GLN A 433 -5.63 9.89 20.70
C GLN A 433 -5.70 11.08 19.73
N PHE A 434 -5.45 10.83 18.45
CA PHE A 434 -5.58 11.83 17.39
C PHE A 434 -6.90 11.69 16.65
N ASN A 435 -7.68 12.76 16.62
CA ASN A 435 -8.87 12.89 15.78
C ASN A 435 -8.57 13.77 14.57
N TYR A 436 -8.98 13.34 13.39
CA TYR A 436 -8.71 14.06 12.14
C TYR A 436 -9.97 14.74 11.62
N SER A 437 -9.86 16.02 11.25
CA SER A 437 -10.89 16.78 10.54
C SER A 437 -10.32 17.28 9.23
N VAL A 438 -10.84 16.80 8.11
CA VAL A 438 -10.29 17.06 6.77
C VAL A 438 -11.28 17.89 5.96
N GLU A 439 -10.99 19.18 5.76
CA GLU A 439 -11.74 20.07 4.87
C GLU A 439 -11.08 20.17 3.47
N TRP A 440 -9.91 19.55 3.26
CA TRP A 440 -9.28 19.47 1.93
C TRP A 440 -10.10 18.59 0.99
N ASN A 441 -10.43 19.11 -0.19
CA ASN A 441 -11.10 18.37 -1.26
C ASN A 441 -10.07 17.71 -2.23
N GLU A 442 -10.53 16.89 -3.18
CA GLU A 442 -9.64 16.20 -4.13
C GLU A 442 -8.73 17.17 -4.90
N ASN A 443 -9.28 18.30 -5.37
CA ASN A 443 -8.51 19.33 -6.07
C ASN A 443 -7.40 19.93 -5.19
N THR A 444 -7.64 20.05 -3.88
CA THR A 444 -6.62 20.54 -2.94
C THR A 444 -5.56 19.47 -2.72
N PHE A 445 -5.93 18.20 -2.55
CA PHE A 445 -4.98 17.11 -2.32
C PHE A 445 -3.94 16.93 -3.44
N ASP A 446 -4.28 17.31 -4.67
CA ASP A 446 -3.41 17.17 -5.83
C ASP A 446 -2.46 18.37 -6.02
N LYS A 447 -2.66 19.47 -5.28
CA LYS A 447 -1.71 20.60 -5.25
C LYS A 447 -0.36 20.17 -4.69
N LYS A 448 0.70 20.87 -5.11
CA LYS A 448 2.08 20.56 -4.76
C LYS A 448 2.67 21.59 -3.81
N VAL A 449 3.58 21.14 -2.95
CA VAL A 449 4.36 21.96 -2.03
C VAL A 449 5.82 21.57 -2.12
N LEU A 450 6.71 22.56 -2.11
CA LEU A 450 8.15 22.35 -2.02
C LEU A 450 8.52 22.21 -0.54
N ILE A 451 8.98 21.03 -0.14
CA ILE A 451 9.32 20.79 1.27
C ILE A 451 10.49 19.83 1.42
N ASN A 452 11.31 20.08 2.43
CA ASN A 452 12.28 19.12 2.92
C ASN A 452 11.57 18.10 3.83
N LEU A 453 11.46 16.87 3.34
CA LEU A 453 10.75 15.77 4.01
C LEU A 453 11.32 15.45 5.40
N ASN A 454 12.63 15.57 5.57
CA ASN A 454 13.28 15.30 6.85
C ASN A 454 12.95 16.42 7.84
N LEU A 455 13.10 17.68 7.42
CA LEU A 455 12.81 18.82 8.30
C LEU A 455 11.34 18.90 8.72
N ILE A 456 10.38 18.64 7.80
CA ILE A 456 8.97 18.65 8.20
C ILE A 456 8.62 17.51 9.14
N SER A 457 9.23 16.33 8.97
CA SER A 457 9.03 15.20 9.90
C SER A 457 9.54 15.56 11.30
N TYR A 458 10.70 16.24 11.39
CA TYR A 458 11.25 16.75 12.66
C TYR A 458 10.26 17.69 13.34
N VAL A 459 9.75 18.66 12.56
CA VAL A 459 8.84 19.67 13.06
C VAL A 459 7.58 19.02 13.63
N ILE A 460 6.99 18.06 12.92
CA ILE A 460 5.78 17.37 13.37
C ILE A 460 6.04 16.55 14.65
N GLU A 461 7.14 15.81 14.73
CA GLU A 461 7.51 15.05 15.93
C GLU A 461 7.69 15.95 17.16
N GLU A 462 8.45 17.04 17.04
CA GLU A 462 8.64 18.01 18.12
C GLU A 462 7.33 18.72 18.52
N LEU A 463 6.47 19.01 17.55
CA LEU A 463 5.14 19.56 17.83
C LEU A 463 4.31 18.57 18.66
N ILE A 464 4.28 17.29 18.28
CA ILE A 464 3.56 16.25 19.03
C ILE A 464 4.10 16.12 20.46
N ILE A 465 5.43 16.10 20.63
CA ILE A 465 6.09 16.04 21.95
C ILE A 465 5.67 17.25 22.82
N ASN A 466 5.66 18.45 22.23
CA ASN A 466 5.25 19.65 22.95
C ASN A 466 3.74 19.65 23.29
N LEU A 467 2.89 19.24 22.35
CA LEU A 467 1.44 19.12 22.59
C LEU A 467 1.16 18.11 23.73
N LYS A 468 1.87 16.98 23.75
CA LYS A 468 1.79 15.95 24.80
C LYS A 468 2.01 16.51 26.18
N LYS A 469 3.07 17.31 26.35
CA LYS A 469 3.48 17.90 27.63
C LYS A 469 2.36 18.71 28.29
N TYR A 470 1.50 19.31 27.48
CA TYR A 470 0.44 20.20 27.94
C TYR A 470 -0.98 19.61 27.75
N SER A 471 -1.15 18.42 27.17
CA SER A 471 -2.48 17.88 26.81
C SER A 471 -3.21 17.13 27.95
N THR A 472 -4.54 17.07 27.86
CA THR A 472 -5.41 16.18 28.66
C THR A 472 -5.55 14.76 28.09
N GLY A 473 -4.91 14.44 26.96
CA GLY A 473 -4.87 13.09 26.37
C GLY A 473 -5.46 12.94 24.97
N SER A 474 -6.13 13.98 24.42
CA SER A 474 -6.63 13.99 23.04
C SER A 474 -6.16 15.21 22.25
N CYS A 475 -5.91 15.01 20.96
CA CYS A 475 -5.47 16.04 20.02
C CYS A 475 -6.32 15.97 18.75
N VAL A 476 -6.68 17.13 18.20
CA VAL A 476 -7.41 17.25 16.94
C VAL A 476 -6.47 17.84 15.89
N VAL A 477 -6.28 17.14 14.78
CA VAL A 477 -5.53 17.63 13.62
C VAL A 477 -6.52 18.02 12.54
N THR A 478 -6.51 19.30 12.16
CA THR A 478 -7.46 19.85 11.16
C THR A 478 -6.71 20.30 9.92
N PHE A 479 -7.08 19.74 8.77
CA PHE A 479 -6.58 20.13 7.46
C PHE A 479 -7.61 21.05 6.82
N HIS A 480 -7.30 22.34 6.67
CA HIS A 480 -8.27 23.34 6.22
C HIS A 480 -7.69 24.31 5.18
N ASN A 481 -8.57 25.09 4.54
CA ASN A 481 -8.18 26.01 3.46
C ASN A 481 -8.68 27.45 3.66
N LYS A 482 -9.12 27.80 4.88
CA LYS A 482 -9.81 29.09 5.17
C LYS A 482 -8.91 30.31 5.00
N THR A 483 -7.62 30.21 5.32
CA THR A 483 -6.65 31.31 5.26
C THR A 483 -5.45 30.96 4.38
N GLY A 484 -5.66 30.07 3.41
CA GLY A 484 -4.62 29.32 2.71
C GLY A 484 -4.59 27.86 3.15
N THR A 485 -3.79 27.04 2.47
CA THR A 485 -3.69 25.61 2.76
C THR A 485 -2.95 25.40 4.07
N SER A 486 -3.67 25.00 5.10
CA SER A 486 -3.15 24.95 6.47
C SER A 486 -3.43 23.62 7.17
N ILE A 487 -2.55 23.32 8.13
CA ILE A 487 -2.62 22.19 9.05
C ILE A 487 -2.61 22.78 10.46
N SER A 488 -3.66 22.52 11.24
CA SER A 488 -3.72 22.95 12.63
C SER A 488 -3.79 21.79 13.60
N PHE A 489 -2.93 21.84 14.62
CA PHE A 489 -2.90 20.91 15.73
C PHE A 489 -3.54 21.58 16.94
N LYS A 490 -4.57 20.95 17.51
CA LYS A 490 -5.35 21.46 18.64
C LYS A 490 -5.33 20.47 19.78
N ASN A 491 -4.88 20.87 20.96
CA ASN A 491 -5.01 20.07 22.17
C ASN A 491 -5.66 20.91 23.29
N GLN A 492 -6.45 20.24 24.14
CA GLN A 492 -6.94 20.85 25.37
C GLN A 492 -5.85 20.83 26.44
N VAL A 493 -5.62 21.97 27.08
CA VAL A 493 -4.54 22.16 28.05
C VAL A 493 -4.92 21.57 29.41
N LYS A 494 -4.04 20.76 30.01
CA LYS A 494 -4.21 20.24 31.37
C LYS A 494 -3.93 21.31 32.42
N ASN A 495 -4.83 21.45 33.40
CA ASN A 495 -4.67 22.39 34.52
C ASN A 495 -4.34 23.82 34.07
N ILE A 496 -5.22 24.39 33.24
CA ILE A 496 -5.02 25.70 32.61
C ILE A 496 -4.63 26.78 33.61
N ASP A 497 -5.23 26.80 34.81
CA ASP A 497 -4.99 27.84 35.81
C ASP A 497 -3.52 27.90 36.28
N LYS A 498 -2.84 26.75 36.36
CA LYS A 498 -1.42 26.68 36.74
C LYS A 498 -0.47 26.94 35.57
N GLN A 499 -0.91 26.64 34.35
CA GLN A 499 -0.04 26.66 33.16
C GLN A 499 -0.26 27.87 32.24
N ARG A 500 -1.32 28.66 32.46
CA ARG A 500 -1.71 29.80 31.61
C ARG A 500 -0.58 30.80 31.41
N ALA A 501 0.14 31.17 32.47
CA ALA A 501 1.27 32.11 32.37
C ALA A 501 2.42 31.55 31.51
N VAL A 502 2.75 30.27 31.67
CA VAL A 502 3.81 29.60 30.90
C VAL A 502 3.41 29.46 29.44
N ILE A 503 2.17 29.06 29.16
CA ILE A 503 1.66 28.85 27.79
C ILE A 503 1.49 30.17 27.06
N ASN A 504 1.02 31.22 27.73
CA ASN A 504 0.94 32.56 27.13
C ASN A 504 2.32 33.07 26.73
N LYS A 505 3.32 32.86 27.59
CA LYS A 505 4.71 33.21 27.28
C LYS A 505 5.26 32.42 26.10
N VAL A 506 5.07 31.09 26.08
CA VAL A 506 5.47 30.24 24.94
C VAL A 506 4.78 30.66 23.65
N THR A 507 3.49 31.01 23.72
CA THR A 507 2.70 31.47 22.57
C THR A 507 3.22 32.80 22.03
N GLN A 508 3.55 33.75 22.91
CA GLN A 508 4.15 35.03 22.54
C GLN A 508 5.53 34.85 21.91
N ASP A 509 6.40 34.05 22.54
CA ASP A 509 7.76 33.80 22.06
C ASP A 509 7.75 33.11 20.67
N PHE A 510 6.83 32.16 20.47
CA PHE A 510 6.70 31.45 19.19
C PHE A 510 6.23 32.37 18.05
N ASN A 511 5.33 33.32 18.34
CA ASN A 511 4.73 34.19 17.32
C ASN A 511 5.55 35.44 16.98
N GLN A 512 6.57 35.80 17.76
CA GLN A 512 7.44 36.95 17.46
C GLN A 512 8.23 36.71 16.16
N GLU A 513 8.55 37.74 15.39
CA GLU A 513 9.31 37.56 14.13
C GLU A 513 10.76 37.11 14.37
N ASN A 514 11.36 37.54 15.49
CA ASN A 514 12.73 37.21 15.85
C ASN A 514 12.81 36.05 16.87
N VAL A 515 13.88 35.27 16.81
CA VAL A 515 14.23 34.30 17.87
C VAL A 515 14.78 35.09 19.06
N ASN A 516 13.91 35.43 20.00
CA ASN A 516 14.28 36.20 21.19
C ASN A 516 15.26 35.43 22.10
N GLU A 517 16.11 36.17 22.83
CA GLU A 517 17.08 35.60 23.78
C GLU A 517 16.45 34.72 24.87
N MET A 518 15.18 34.95 25.23
CA MET A 518 14.44 34.08 26.14
C MET A 518 14.15 32.70 25.55
N MET A 519 13.78 32.63 24.27
CA MET A 519 13.62 31.36 23.55
C MET A 519 14.95 30.60 23.43
N LYS A 520 16.09 31.32 23.41
CA LYS A 520 17.42 30.69 23.44
C LYS A 520 17.75 29.98 24.76
N ARG A 521 17.07 30.33 25.87
CA ARG A 521 17.38 29.82 27.22
C ARG A 521 16.43 28.74 27.74
N SER A 522 15.21 28.60 27.22
CA SER A 522 14.16 27.78 27.85
C SER A 522 13.55 26.65 27.00
N SER A 523 13.69 26.67 25.67
CA SER A 523 12.99 25.69 24.80
C SER A 523 13.71 25.42 23.47
N THR A 524 14.79 24.64 23.51
CA THR A 524 15.61 24.24 22.35
C THR A 524 14.78 23.64 21.21
N GLY A 525 13.79 22.77 21.51
CA GLY A 525 12.93 22.13 20.50
C GLY A 525 12.02 23.11 19.75
N LEU A 526 11.32 24.01 20.46
CA LEU A 526 10.46 25.03 19.84
C LEU A 526 11.25 26.05 19.00
N ARG A 527 12.50 26.34 19.40
CA ARG A 527 13.42 27.17 18.60
C ARG A 527 13.77 26.53 17.27
N MET A 528 14.16 25.26 17.30
CA MET A 528 14.49 24.50 16.09
C MET A 528 13.28 24.39 15.17
N VAL A 529 12.09 24.10 15.73
CA VAL A 529 10.83 24.08 14.96
C VAL A 529 10.60 25.40 14.24
N LYS A 530 10.72 26.53 14.95
CA LYS A 530 10.52 27.87 14.36
C LYS A 530 11.53 28.17 13.25
N GLN A 531 12.81 27.90 13.49
CA GLN A 531 13.87 28.11 12.49
C GLN A 531 13.63 27.28 11.22
N TYR A 532 13.25 26.02 11.35
CA TYR A 532 12.96 25.17 10.19
C TYR A 532 11.71 25.60 9.43
N LEU A 533 10.67 26.02 10.13
CA LEU A 533 9.48 26.56 9.49
C LEU A 533 9.81 27.83 8.67
N ILE A 534 10.65 28.71 9.20
CA ILE A 534 11.13 29.91 8.48
C ILE A 534 11.98 29.52 7.27
N GLN A 535 12.93 28.59 7.41
CA GLN A 535 13.78 28.12 6.30
C GLN A 535 12.98 27.48 5.15
N GLN A 536 11.81 26.93 5.44
CA GLN A 536 10.93 26.30 4.45
C GLN A 536 9.82 27.25 3.93
N ASP A 537 9.86 28.54 4.30
CA ASP A 537 8.82 29.53 3.95
C ASP A 537 7.40 29.09 4.39
N ILE A 538 7.31 28.39 5.53
CA ILE A 538 6.05 27.94 6.13
C ILE A 538 5.63 28.95 7.21
N LYS A 539 4.51 29.65 6.94
CA LYS A 539 3.92 30.57 7.92
C LYS A 539 3.35 29.78 9.08
N HIS A 540 3.58 30.24 10.30
CA HIS A 540 3.18 29.54 11.51
C HIS A 540 2.57 30.49 12.53
N LYS A 541 1.60 30.00 13.32
CA LYS A 541 0.96 30.76 14.39
C LYS A 541 0.52 29.83 15.52
N MET A 542 0.77 30.23 16.76
CA MET A 542 0.28 29.56 17.96
C MET A 542 -0.76 30.45 18.65
N THR A 543 -1.87 29.88 19.13
CA THR A 543 -2.92 30.62 19.84
C THR A 543 -3.51 29.77 20.96
N LEU A 544 -3.85 30.40 22.08
CA LEU A 544 -4.62 29.79 23.16
C LEU A 544 -6.06 30.31 23.08
N LEU A 545 -7.03 29.44 22.77
CA LEU A 545 -8.46 29.77 22.64
C LEU A 545 -9.29 28.78 23.44
N ASN A 546 -10.08 29.27 24.40
CA ASN A 546 -11.00 28.45 25.22
C ASN A 546 -10.32 27.17 25.75
N GLU A 547 -9.20 27.33 26.46
CA GLU A 547 -8.36 26.24 26.99
C GLU A 547 -7.69 25.32 25.95
N ASN A 548 -7.84 25.63 24.66
CA ASN A 548 -7.20 24.88 23.60
C ASN A 548 -5.96 25.61 23.11
N LEU A 549 -4.82 24.94 23.15
CA LEU A 549 -3.63 25.38 22.45
C LEU A 549 -3.75 24.91 20.99
N ILE A 550 -3.67 25.87 20.07
CA ILE A 550 -3.82 25.66 18.64
C ILE A 550 -2.55 26.14 17.95
N LEU A 551 -1.88 25.24 17.25
CA LEU A 551 -0.75 25.57 16.39
C LEU A 551 -1.14 25.37 14.93
N THR A 552 -1.03 26.42 14.13
CA THR A 552 -1.41 26.43 12.72
C THR A 552 -0.17 26.62 11.85
N LEU A 553 0.04 25.73 10.91
CA LEU A 553 1.04 25.81 9.85
C LEU A 553 0.31 26.13 8.54
N THR A 554 0.73 27.16 7.81
CA THR A 554 0.16 27.55 6.51
C THR A 554 1.23 27.35 5.43
N LEU A 555 0.91 26.50 4.47
CA LEU A 555 1.81 26.01 3.44
C LEU A 555 1.72 26.91 2.20
N LYS A 556 2.85 27.13 1.54
CA LYS A 556 2.92 27.77 0.23
C LYS A 556 2.74 26.71 -0.86
N ILE A 557 1.69 26.85 -1.66
CA ILE A 557 1.46 25.99 -2.82
C ILE A 557 2.40 26.43 -3.94
N GLU A 558 3.04 25.48 -4.59
CA GLU A 558 3.64 25.74 -5.90
C GLU A 558 2.58 25.65 -6.98
N ASP A 559 2.28 26.79 -7.59
CA ASP A 559 1.55 26.84 -8.85
C ASP A 559 2.51 26.35 -9.95
N GLY A 560 2.11 25.34 -10.72
CA GLY A 560 2.97 24.56 -11.61
C GLY A 560 3.53 25.28 -12.86
N ASN A 561 3.96 26.53 -12.72
CA ASN A 561 4.49 27.39 -13.80
C ASN A 561 5.95 27.83 -13.58
N SER A 562 6.74 27.11 -12.79
CA SER A 562 8.20 27.32 -12.73
C SER A 562 8.93 26.10 -13.27
N ASN A 563 9.10 26.05 -14.59
CA ASN A 563 10.22 25.33 -15.20
C ASN A 563 11.51 26.08 -14.82
N ILE A 564 12.22 25.59 -13.80
CA ILE A 564 13.68 25.65 -13.70
C ILE A 564 14.15 24.30 -13.17
#